data_AF-A0A2T7SZP3-F1
#
_entry.id   AF-A0A2T7SZP3-F1
#
_cell.length_a   1.000
_cell.length_b   1.000
_cell.length_c   1.000
_cell.angle_alpha   90.00
_cell.angle_beta   90.00
_cell.angle_gamma   90.00
#
_symmetry.space_group_name_H-M   'P 1'
#
loop_
_entity.id
_entity.type
_entity.pdbx_description
1 polymer ?
#
loop_
_entity_poly.entity_id
_entity_poly.type
_entity_poly.pdbx_seq_one_letter_code
_entity_poly.pdbx_strand_id
1 'polypeptide(L)'
;MKAGKEVAIRDVKALLSDEQIAAMDAAWAEQQALRKNKRARTKEEEQAFGWKTKREIYIEAYERALNEANDLLLEAYQERLDKAELRAAKIYLDAYFSEKDEGKEAYQADLAAKNELKRAHLEKVDAARMNARDKEVWAMEDAIRAEIRKNMTPDELEQLELAEEHERALASSKVKTRAKTGKAYK
;
A
#
# COMPACT_ATOMS: atom_id res chain seq x y z
N MET A 1 15.74 -16.26 8.81
CA MET A 1 16.19 -17.21 7.76
C MET A 1 17.25 -16.70 6.80
N LYS A 2 17.22 -15.50 6.19
CA LYS A 2 18.41 -15.00 5.45
C LYS A 2 19.46 -14.39 6.39
N ALA A 3 19.02 -13.55 7.32
CA ALA A 3 19.85 -12.87 8.33
C ALA A 3 20.29 -13.75 9.52
N GLY A 4 20.58 -15.05 9.33
CA GLY A 4 21.03 -15.92 10.43
C GLY A 4 19.92 -16.47 11.34
N LYS A 5 18.84 -15.72 11.56
CA LYS A 5 17.80 -16.03 12.57
C LYS A 5 17.06 -17.35 12.30
N GLU A 6 16.94 -18.16 13.36
CA GLU A 6 16.08 -19.34 13.41
C GLU A 6 14.61 -18.93 13.36
N VAL A 7 13.80 -19.74 12.68
CA VAL A 7 12.37 -19.53 12.50
C VAL A 7 11.69 -20.87 12.72
N ALA A 8 10.60 -20.90 13.49
CA ALA A 8 9.89 -22.13 13.77
C ALA A 8 9.23 -22.68 12.51
N ILE A 9 9.27 -24.00 12.32
CA ILE A 9 8.70 -24.67 11.13
C ILE A 9 7.22 -24.35 10.93
N ARG A 10 6.47 -24.14 12.03
CA ARG A 10 5.07 -23.70 11.96
C ARG A 10 4.94 -22.35 11.24
N ASP A 11 5.79 -21.39 11.60
CA ASP A 11 5.83 -20.07 10.97
C ASP A 11 6.31 -20.17 9.53
N VAL A 12 7.15 -21.17 9.23
CA VAL A 12 7.59 -21.47 7.86
C VAL A 12 6.39 -21.85 6.99
N LYS A 13 5.60 -22.82 7.46
CA LYS A 13 4.47 -23.35 6.70
C LYS A 13 3.29 -22.36 6.63
N ALA A 14 3.10 -21.51 7.64
CA ALA A 14 1.98 -20.58 7.71
C ALA A 14 1.90 -19.55 6.56
N LEU A 15 3.01 -19.33 5.84
CA LEU A 15 3.13 -18.35 4.77
C LEU A 15 3.13 -18.98 3.36
N LEU A 16 2.97 -20.30 3.27
CA LEU A 16 2.99 -21.06 2.03
C LEU A 16 1.62 -21.75 1.83
N SER A 17 1.22 -21.97 0.59
CA SER A 17 0.06 -22.81 0.27
C SER A 17 0.38 -24.29 0.53
N ASP A 18 -0.65 -25.13 0.64
CA ASP A 18 -0.48 -26.58 0.83
C ASP A 18 0.36 -27.22 -0.29
N GLU A 19 0.18 -26.76 -1.53
CA GLU A 19 0.96 -27.19 -2.70
C GLU A 19 2.43 -26.77 -2.58
N GLN A 20 2.71 -25.53 -2.16
CA GLN A 20 4.07 -25.04 -1.93
C GLN A 20 4.75 -25.76 -0.77
N ILE A 21 3.99 -26.11 0.29
CA ILE A 21 4.49 -26.93 1.40
C ILE A 21 4.86 -28.33 0.91
N ALA A 22 4.01 -28.96 0.09
CA ALA A 22 4.29 -30.27 -0.47
C ALA A 22 5.54 -30.26 -1.37
N ALA A 23 5.68 -29.24 -2.23
CA ALA A 23 6.86 -29.05 -3.08
C ALA A 23 8.14 -28.83 -2.25
N MET A 24 8.06 -28.06 -1.17
CA MET A 24 9.17 -27.83 -0.24
C MET A 24 9.59 -29.12 0.48
N ASP A 25 8.63 -29.90 0.97
CA ASP A 25 8.90 -31.16 1.67
C ASP A 25 9.46 -32.23 0.69
N ALA A 26 8.97 -32.26 -0.56
CA ALA A 26 9.51 -33.10 -1.63
C ALA A 26 10.96 -32.74 -1.98
N ALA A 27 11.27 -31.45 -2.14
CA ALA A 27 12.64 -30.99 -2.40
C ALA A 27 13.61 -31.38 -1.26
N TRP A 28 13.13 -31.38 0.00
CA TRP A 28 13.93 -31.88 1.11
C TRP A 28 14.14 -33.40 1.05
N ALA A 29 13.12 -34.18 0.69
CA ALA A 29 13.24 -35.63 0.53
C ALA A 29 14.24 -36.01 -0.58
N GLU A 30 14.23 -35.29 -1.71
CA GLU A 30 15.20 -35.45 -2.79
C GLU A 30 16.64 -35.19 -2.31
N GLN A 31 16.84 -34.13 -1.53
CA GLN A 31 18.14 -33.81 -0.94
C GLN A 31 18.59 -34.87 0.07
N GLN A 32 17.68 -35.46 0.85
CA GLN A 32 17.99 -36.57 1.73
C GLN A 32 18.40 -37.83 0.95
N ALA A 33 17.75 -38.12 -0.18
CA ALA A 33 18.13 -39.23 -1.04
C ALA A 33 19.51 -39.00 -1.69
N LEU A 34 19.79 -37.77 -2.14
CA LEU A 34 21.06 -37.41 -2.75
C LEU A 34 22.25 -37.55 -1.77
N ARG A 35 22.05 -37.17 -0.50
CA ARG A 35 23.04 -37.34 0.58
C ARG A 35 23.28 -38.79 1.00
N LYS A 36 22.33 -39.70 0.73
CA LYS A 36 22.54 -41.15 0.93
C LYS A 36 23.41 -41.75 -0.16
N ASN A 37 23.30 -41.24 -1.39
CA ASN A 37 23.99 -41.78 -2.56
C ASN A 37 25.38 -41.18 -2.78
N LYS A 38 25.58 -39.90 -2.46
CA LYS A 38 26.87 -39.20 -2.55
C LYS A 38 27.22 -38.71 -1.16
N ARG A 39 28.48 -38.81 -0.74
CA ARG A 39 28.96 -38.37 0.59
C ARG A 39 30.08 -37.36 0.40
N ALA A 40 29.78 -36.09 0.67
CA ALA A 40 30.76 -35.01 0.72
C ALA A 40 31.47 -35.01 2.09
N ARG A 41 32.75 -34.66 2.10
CA ARG A 41 33.55 -34.43 3.31
C ARG A 41 33.96 -32.96 3.45
N THR A 42 33.90 -32.17 2.38
CA THR A 42 34.24 -30.74 2.38
C THR A 42 33.10 -29.88 1.80
N LYS A 43 33.06 -28.59 2.15
CA LYS A 43 32.05 -27.64 1.62
C LYS A 43 32.10 -27.46 0.10
N GLU A 44 33.28 -27.62 -0.49
CA GLU A 44 33.48 -27.54 -1.94
C GLU A 44 32.89 -28.77 -2.65
N GLU A 45 33.03 -29.95 -2.06
CA GLU A 45 32.37 -31.17 -2.52
C GLU A 45 30.84 -31.08 -2.33
N GLU A 46 30.35 -30.48 -1.25
CA GLU A 46 28.92 -30.24 -1.03
C GLU A 46 28.33 -29.38 -2.16
N GLN A 47 29.00 -28.29 -2.53
CA GLN A 47 28.57 -27.45 -3.66
C GLN A 47 28.66 -28.18 -5.00
N ALA A 48 29.74 -28.94 -5.25
CA ALA A 48 29.89 -29.72 -6.48
C ALA A 48 28.82 -30.82 -6.62
N PHE A 49 28.38 -31.41 -5.50
CA PHE A 49 27.28 -32.38 -5.49
C PHE A 49 25.89 -31.75 -5.45
N GLY A 50 25.78 -30.41 -5.39
CA GLY A 50 24.51 -29.69 -5.34
C GLY A 50 23.75 -29.88 -4.03
N TRP A 51 24.47 -30.10 -2.92
CA TRP A 51 23.86 -30.25 -1.61
C TRP A 51 23.30 -28.93 -1.14
N LYS A 52 22.01 -28.95 -0.81
CA LYS A 52 21.33 -27.84 -0.17
C LYS A 52 21.04 -28.19 1.27
N THR A 53 21.21 -27.22 2.16
CA THR A 53 20.75 -27.33 3.54
C THR A 53 19.23 -27.22 3.58
N LYS A 54 18.61 -27.77 4.63
CA LYS A 54 17.16 -27.64 4.85
C LYS A 54 16.70 -26.18 4.82
N ARG A 55 17.53 -25.28 5.33
CA ARG A 55 17.28 -23.84 5.36
C ARG A 55 17.33 -23.20 3.98
N GLU A 56 18.27 -23.60 3.12
CA GLU A 56 18.35 -23.10 1.74
C GLU A 56 17.11 -23.50 0.94
N ILE A 57 16.65 -24.74 1.08
CA ILE A 57 15.41 -25.20 0.43
C ILE A 57 14.21 -24.39 0.90
N TYR A 58 14.14 -24.07 2.19
CA TYR A 58 13.05 -23.23 2.71
C TYR A 58 13.12 -21.80 2.17
N ILE A 59 14.32 -21.23 2.05
CA ILE A 59 14.51 -19.92 1.43
C ILE A 59 14.07 -19.94 -0.04
N GLU A 60 14.46 -20.96 -0.80
CA GLU A 60 14.08 -21.10 -2.21
C GLU A 60 12.57 -21.26 -2.40
N ALA A 61 11.91 -22.05 -1.54
CA ALA A 61 10.46 -22.20 -1.55
C ALA A 61 9.77 -20.85 -1.33
N TYR A 62 10.29 -20.03 -0.40
CA TYR A 62 9.77 -18.69 -0.16
C TYR A 62 10.02 -17.71 -1.30
N GLU A 63 11.20 -17.75 -1.91
CA GLU A 63 11.51 -16.89 -3.06
C GLU A 63 10.58 -17.20 -4.23
N ARG A 64 10.31 -18.48 -4.48
CA ARG A 64 9.32 -18.90 -5.49
C ARG A 64 7.92 -18.42 -5.14
N ALA A 65 7.45 -18.68 -3.93
CA ALA A 65 6.13 -18.24 -3.48
C ALA A 65 5.96 -16.72 -3.55
N LEU A 66 7.01 -15.97 -3.21
CA LEU A 66 7.01 -14.51 -3.31
C LEU A 66 6.93 -14.04 -4.77
N ASN A 67 7.67 -14.66 -5.68
CA ASN A 67 7.63 -14.31 -7.09
C ASN A 67 6.25 -14.63 -7.69
N GLU A 68 5.70 -15.82 -7.42
CA GLU A 68 4.34 -16.20 -7.83
C GLU A 68 3.30 -15.20 -7.31
N ALA A 69 3.40 -14.81 -6.03
CA ALA A 69 2.49 -13.83 -5.45
C ALA A 69 2.65 -12.44 -6.09
N ASN A 70 3.87 -12.02 -6.42
CA ASN A 70 4.13 -10.74 -7.09
C ASN A 70 3.59 -10.71 -8.52
N ASP A 71 3.73 -11.81 -9.26
CA ASP A 71 3.23 -11.92 -10.64
C ASP A 71 1.70 -11.84 -10.67
N LEU A 72 1.03 -12.59 -9.79
CA LEU A 72 -0.44 -12.53 -9.63
C LEU A 72 -0.92 -11.17 -9.14
N LEU A 73 -0.16 -10.50 -8.28
CA LEU A 73 -0.51 -9.17 -7.76
C LEU A 73 -0.54 -8.13 -8.89
N LEU A 74 0.41 -8.18 -9.82
CA LEU A 74 0.47 -7.25 -10.93
C LEU A 74 -0.75 -7.41 -11.85
N GLU A 75 -1.07 -8.65 -12.22
CA GLU A 75 -2.22 -8.96 -13.06
C GLU A 75 -3.54 -8.55 -12.39
N ALA A 76 -3.74 -8.92 -11.11
CA ALA A 76 -4.92 -8.54 -10.36
C ALA A 76 -5.07 -7.01 -10.21
N TYR A 77 -3.95 -6.30 -10.08
CA TYR A 77 -3.95 -4.83 -10.03
C TYR A 77 -4.33 -4.21 -11.38
N GLN A 78 -3.77 -4.72 -12.48
CA GLN A 78 -4.14 -4.31 -13.85
C GLN A 78 -5.62 -4.56 -14.12
N GLU A 79 -6.13 -5.75 -13.84
CA GLU A 79 -7.55 -6.07 -14.03
C GLU A 79 -8.45 -5.14 -13.21
N ARG A 80 -8.03 -4.76 -12.00
CA ARG A 80 -8.76 -3.82 -11.16
C ARG A 80 -8.75 -2.40 -11.73
N LEU A 81 -7.63 -1.95 -12.29
CA LEU A 81 -7.56 -0.67 -12.99
C LEU A 81 -8.46 -0.67 -14.23
N ASP A 82 -8.38 -1.70 -15.06
CA ASP A 82 -9.18 -1.83 -16.27
C ASP A 82 -10.69 -1.82 -15.96
N LYS A 83 -11.11 -2.56 -14.92
CA LYS A 83 -12.51 -2.54 -14.45
C LYS A 83 -12.93 -1.16 -13.95
N ALA A 84 -12.04 -0.43 -13.28
CA ALA A 84 -12.33 0.93 -12.81
C ALA A 84 -12.45 1.91 -13.99
N GLU A 85 -11.57 1.82 -14.99
CA GLU A 85 -11.60 2.63 -16.19
C GLU A 85 -12.83 2.35 -17.05
N LEU A 86 -13.18 1.08 -17.26
CA LEU A 86 -14.41 0.69 -17.96
C LEU A 86 -15.65 1.22 -17.26
N ARG A 87 -15.70 1.12 -15.92
CA ARG A 87 -16.81 1.66 -15.13
C ARG A 87 -16.88 3.18 -15.24
N ALA A 88 -15.76 3.87 -15.17
CA ALA A 88 -15.70 5.32 -15.33
C ALA A 88 -16.15 5.75 -16.74
N ALA A 89 -15.62 5.11 -17.78
CA ALA A 89 -16.01 5.38 -19.17
C ALA A 89 -17.51 5.16 -19.39
N LYS A 90 -18.06 4.08 -18.85
CA LYS A 90 -19.51 3.82 -18.94
C LYS A 90 -20.32 4.94 -18.29
N ILE A 91 -20.03 5.28 -17.03
CA ILE A 91 -20.75 6.34 -16.31
C ILE A 91 -20.64 7.68 -17.03
N TYR A 92 -19.44 8.02 -17.51
CA TYR A 92 -19.19 9.26 -18.22
C TYR A 92 -19.97 9.33 -19.53
N LEU A 93 -19.87 8.30 -20.37
CA LEU A 93 -20.53 8.27 -21.68
C LEU A 93 -22.05 8.22 -21.54
N ASP A 94 -22.57 7.40 -20.62
CA ASP A 94 -24.01 7.32 -20.35
C ASP A 94 -24.57 8.70 -19.95
N ALA A 95 -23.90 9.40 -19.01
CA ALA A 95 -24.30 10.73 -18.59
C ALA A 95 -24.13 11.78 -19.69
N TYR A 96 -23.02 11.75 -20.42
CA TYR A 96 -22.74 12.69 -21.49
C TYR A 96 -23.78 12.60 -22.61
N PHE A 97 -24.09 11.39 -23.08
CA PHE A 97 -25.05 11.21 -24.17
C PHE A 97 -26.48 11.48 -23.72
N SER A 98 -26.87 11.14 -22.49
CA SER A 98 -28.17 11.53 -21.93
C SER A 98 -28.39 13.04 -21.99
N GLU A 99 -27.36 13.83 -21.64
CA GLU A 99 -27.44 15.28 -21.65
C GLU A 99 -27.39 15.88 -23.07
N LYS A 100 -26.69 15.21 -24.00
CA LYS A 100 -26.68 15.58 -25.43
C LYS A 100 -28.03 15.31 -26.10
N ASP A 101 -28.69 14.21 -25.74
CA ASP A 101 -30.03 13.85 -26.23
C ASP A 101 -31.09 14.84 -25.73
N GLU A 102 -30.87 15.43 -24.54
CA GLU A 102 -31.65 16.56 -24.02
C GLU A 102 -31.34 17.91 -24.71
N GLY A 103 -30.44 17.92 -25.70
CA GLY A 103 -30.09 19.10 -26.50
C GLY A 103 -29.11 20.06 -25.84
N LYS A 104 -28.44 19.65 -24.74
CA LYS A 104 -27.47 20.51 -24.06
C LYS A 104 -26.17 20.66 -24.86
N GLU A 105 -25.48 21.77 -24.62
CA GLU A 105 -24.19 22.03 -25.24
C GLU A 105 -23.15 21.01 -24.77
N ALA A 106 -22.15 20.70 -25.61
CA ALA A 106 -21.11 19.73 -25.30
C ALA A 106 -20.39 20.03 -23.97
N TYR A 107 -20.22 21.31 -23.62
CA TYR A 107 -19.61 21.71 -22.35
C TYR A 107 -20.48 21.36 -21.14
N GLN A 108 -21.79 21.58 -21.22
CA GLN A 108 -22.73 21.27 -20.14
C GLN A 108 -22.84 19.75 -19.92
N ALA A 109 -22.87 18.98 -21.00
CA ALA A 109 -22.85 17.52 -20.95
C ALA A 109 -21.55 16.97 -20.33
N ASP A 110 -20.39 17.55 -20.65
CA ASP A 110 -19.11 17.19 -20.03
C ASP A 110 -19.09 17.46 -18.52
N LEU A 111 -19.61 18.63 -18.09
CA LEU A 111 -19.72 18.96 -16.66
C LEU A 111 -20.62 17.99 -15.91
N ALA A 112 -21.78 17.64 -16.48
CA ALA A 112 -22.70 16.68 -15.88
C ALA A 112 -22.05 15.29 -15.73
N ALA A 113 -21.38 14.81 -16.78
CA ALA A 113 -20.68 13.52 -16.76
C ALA A 113 -19.54 13.49 -15.72
N LYS A 114 -18.75 14.57 -15.59
CA LYS A 114 -17.72 14.70 -14.54
C LYS A 114 -18.32 14.72 -13.13
N ASN A 115 -19.47 15.36 -12.94
CA ASN A 115 -20.17 15.34 -11.66
C ASN A 115 -20.66 13.93 -11.29
N GLU A 116 -21.10 13.12 -12.26
CA GLU A 116 -21.44 11.72 -12.02
C GLU A 116 -20.21 10.87 -11.68
N LEU A 117 -19.06 11.10 -12.33
CA LEU A 117 -17.80 10.46 -11.92
C LEU A 117 -17.38 10.83 -10.50
N LYS A 118 -17.57 12.10 -10.08
CA LYS A 118 -17.34 12.55 -8.70
C LYS A 118 -18.24 11.83 -7.72
N ARG A 119 -19.54 11.75 -8.01
CA ARG A 119 -20.54 11.03 -7.20
C ARG A 119 -20.20 9.55 -7.07
N ALA A 120 -19.65 8.95 -8.12
CA ALA A 120 -19.21 7.56 -8.14
C ALA A 120 -17.83 7.33 -7.48
N HIS A 121 -17.15 8.37 -7.00
CA HIS A 121 -15.78 8.32 -6.49
C HIS A 121 -14.75 7.75 -7.49
N LEU A 122 -14.98 7.97 -8.78
CA LEU A 122 -14.14 7.51 -9.89
C LEU A 122 -13.43 8.64 -10.62
N GLU A 123 -13.76 9.89 -10.30
CA GLU A 123 -12.99 11.00 -10.83
C GLU A 123 -11.57 10.93 -10.29
N LYS A 124 -10.59 11.03 -11.19
CA LYS A 124 -9.20 11.25 -10.80
C LYS A 124 -9.20 12.57 -10.03
N VAL A 125 -8.92 12.50 -8.73
CA VAL A 125 -8.61 13.68 -7.94
C VAL A 125 -7.32 14.23 -8.54
N ASP A 126 -7.45 15.11 -9.53
CA ASP A 126 -6.38 16.03 -9.86
C ASP A 126 -6.06 16.70 -8.53
N ALA A 127 -4.90 16.37 -7.96
CA ALA A 127 -4.46 16.91 -6.69
C ALA A 127 -4.66 18.42 -6.82
N ALA A 128 -5.67 18.93 -6.11
CA ALA A 128 -6.21 20.25 -6.39
C ALA A 128 -5.01 21.20 -6.34
N ARG A 129 -4.61 21.71 -7.51
CA ARG A 129 -3.60 22.78 -7.56
C ARG A 129 -4.22 23.87 -6.71
N MET A 130 -3.67 24.11 -5.52
CA MET A 130 -4.09 25.20 -4.66
C MET A 130 -4.29 26.42 -5.54
N ASN A 131 -5.52 26.93 -5.57
CA ASN A 131 -5.85 28.05 -6.43
C ASN A 131 -5.02 29.27 -5.97
N ALA A 132 -4.78 30.24 -6.85
CA ALA A 132 -4.11 31.48 -6.48
C ALA A 132 -4.79 32.14 -5.28
N ARG A 133 -6.14 32.12 -5.27
CA ARG A 133 -6.96 32.55 -4.14
C ARG A 133 -6.66 31.79 -2.85
N ASP A 134 -6.50 30.46 -2.90
CA ASP A 134 -6.24 29.67 -1.69
C ASP A 134 -4.88 30.03 -1.08
N LYS A 135 -3.89 30.31 -1.93
CA LYS A 135 -2.57 30.80 -1.49
C LYS A 135 -2.66 32.19 -0.85
N GLU A 136 -3.43 33.09 -1.44
CA GLU A 136 -3.67 34.43 -0.89
C GLU A 136 -4.39 34.37 0.45
N VAL A 137 -5.41 33.51 0.57
CA VAL A 137 -6.14 33.28 1.83
C VAL A 137 -5.20 32.76 2.91
N TRP A 138 -4.36 31.76 2.60
CA TRP A 138 -3.37 31.26 3.56
C TRP A 138 -2.36 32.33 3.97
N ALA A 139 -1.83 33.11 3.03
CA ALA A 139 -0.90 34.20 3.36
C ALA A 139 -1.55 35.27 4.25
N MET A 140 -2.82 35.58 4.00
CA MET A 140 -3.60 36.51 4.83
C MET A 140 -3.85 35.95 6.24
N GLU A 141 -4.23 34.67 6.34
CA GLU A 141 -4.40 34.00 7.63
C GLU A 141 -3.11 33.97 8.44
N ASP A 142 -1.97 33.68 7.82
CA ASP A 142 -0.67 33.68 8.48
C ASP A 142 -0.28 35.08 8.98
N ALA A 143 -0.53 36.12 8.16
CA ALA A 143 -0.28 37.50 8.55
C ALA A 143 -1.16 37.92 9.76
N ILE A 144 -2.45 37.54 9.74
CA ILE A 144 -3.37 37.81 10.86
C ILE A 144 -2.91 37.08 12.13
N ARG A 145 -2.52 35.80 12.02
CA ARG A 145 -2.00 35.02 13.17
C ARG A 145 -0.72 35.64 13.74
N ALA A 146 0.17 36.13 12.89
CA ALA A 146 1.40 36.79 13.34
C ALA A 146 1.13 38.10 14.10
N GLU A 147 0.22 38.93 13.61
CA GLU A 147 -0.20 40.16 14.31
C GLU A 147 -0.93 39.85 15.62
N ILE A 148 -1.78 38.82 15.67
CA ILE A 148 -2.42 38.39 16.92
C ILE A 148 -1.35 37.98 17.94
N ARG A 149 -0.37 37.15 17.56
CA ARG A 149 0.70 36.71 18.46
C ARG A 149 1.56 37.85 18.96
N LYS A 150 1.81 38.87 18.14
CA LYS A 150 2.58 40.06 18.52
C LYS A 150 1.88 40.92 19.58
N ASN A 151 0.55 40.90 19.59
CA ASN A 151 -0.27 41.68 20.52
C ASN A 151 -0.70 40.89 21.77
N MET A 152 -0.31 39.61 21.89
CA MET A 152 -0.56 38.80 23.07
C MET A 152 0.38 39.16 24.22
N THR A 153 -0.14 39.06 25.43
CA THR A 153 0.67 39.13 26.66
C THR A 153 1.52 37.86 26.82
N PRO A 154 2.60 37.90 27.63
CA PRO A 154 3.42 36.72 27.90
C PRO A 154 2.61 35.52 28.42
N ASP A 155 1.65 35.76 29.32
CA ASP A 155 0.79 34.70 29.86
C ASP A 155 -0.14 34.09 28.80
N GLU A 156 -0.63 34.88 27.85
CA GLU A 156 -1.45 34.40 26.73
C GLU A 156 -0.62 33.60 25.71
N LEU A 157 0.66 33.96 25.51
CA LEU A 157 1.59 33.20 24.68
C LEU A 157 1.91 31.84 25.31
N GLU A 158 2.17 31.79 26.62
CA GLU A 158 2.40 30.52 27.32
C GLU A 158 1.15 29.61 27.26
N GLN A 159 -0.05 30.18 27.40
CA GLN A 159 -1.30 29.43 27.23
C GLN A 159 -1.51 28.92 25.79
N LEU A 160 -1.15 29.73 24.79
CA LEU A 160 -1.22 29.33 23.39
C LEU A 160 -0.25 28.20 23.09
N GLU A 161 0.99 28.28 23.56
CA GLU A 161 1.99 27.22 23.40
C GLU A 161 1.54 25.92 24.07
N LEU A 162 1.01 26.00 25.30
CA LEU A 162 0.47 24.84 26.01
C LEU A 162 -0.70 24.19 25.25
N ALA A 163 -1.59 25.01 24.67
CA ALA A 163 -2.70 24.53 23.86
C ALA A 163 -2.21 23.85 22.57
N GLU A 164 -1.25 24.46 21.86
CA GLU A 164 -0.66 23.88 20.65
C GLU A 164 0.07 22.55 20.94
N GLU A 165 0.79 22.45 22.05
CA GLU A 165 1.43 21.19 22.47
C GLU A 165 0.41 20.10 22.79
N HIS A 166 -0.67 20.45 23.49
CA HIS A 166 -1.75 19.53 23.78
C HIS A 166 -2.45 19.03 22.50
N GLU A 167 -2.71 19.93 21.54
CA GLU A 167 -3.28 19.55 20.24
C GLU A 167 -2.35 18.64 19.42
N ARG A 168 -1.04 18.92 19.40
CA ARG A 168 -0.04 18.05 18.77
C ARG A 168 0.01 16.68 19.44
N ALA A 169 -0.07 16.62 20.76
CA ALA A 169 -0.12 15.36 21.51
C ALA A 169 -1.37 14.55 21.16
N LEU A 170 -2.55 15.18 21.11
CA LEU A 170 -3.80 14.54 20.70
C LEU A 170 -3.75 14.05 19.25
N ALA A 171 -3.21 14.84 18.32
CA ALA A 171 -3.03 14.44 16.93
C ALA A 171 -2.13 13.21 16.81
N SER A 172 -0.99 13.19 17.51
CA SER A 172 -0.07 12.05 17.53
C SER A 172 -0.71 10.79 18.13
N SER A 173 -1.53 10.95 19.18
CA SER A 173 -2.28 9.87 19.83
C SER A 173 -3.35 9.27 18.90
N LYS A 174 -4.10 10.13 18.18
CA LYS A 174 -5.08 9.72 17.16
C LYS A 174 -4.42 8.97 16.00
N VAL A 175 -3.24 9.40 15.55
CA VAL A 175 -2.48 8.69 14.51
C VAL A 175 -2.04 7.31 15.00
N LYS A 176 -1.52 7.20 16.23
CA LYS A 176 -1.11 5.92 16.83
C LYS A 176 -2.28 4.94 17.02
N THR A 177 -3.43 5.43 17.49
CA THR A 177 -4.65 4.61 17.66
C THR A 177 -5.20 4.14 16.32
N ARG A 178 -5.25 5.00 15.30
CA ARG A 178 -5.70 4.63 13.95
C ARG A 178 -4.75 3.64 13.25
N ALA A 179 -3.44 3.75 13.49
CA ALA A 179 -2.45 2.77 13.03
C ALA A 179 -2.57 1.41 13.74
N LYS A 180 -2.99 1.39 15.02
CA LYS A 180 -3.27 0.15 15.77
C LYS A 180 -4.56 -0.52 15.31
N THR A 181 -5.64 0.22 15.12
CA THR A 181 -6.93 -0.33 14.68
C THR A 181 -6.90 -0.78 13.22
N GLY A 182 -6.16 -0.09 12.35
CA GLY A 182 -5.93 -0.53 10.96
C GLY A 182 -5.06 -1.78 10.80
N LYS A 183 -4.35 -2.21 11.86
CA LYS A 183 -3.63 -3.49 11.92
C LYS A 183 -4.47 -4.63 12.50
N ALA A 184 -5.58 -4.34 13.19
CA ALA A 184 -6.46 -5.34 13.80
C ALA A 184 -7.53 -5.88 12.84
N TYR A 185 -7.70 -5.23 11.69
CA TYR A 185 -8.56 -5.68 10.58
C TYR A 185 -7.70 -5.92 9.33
N LYS A 186 -6.81 -6.90 9.41
CA LYS A 186 -6.21 -7.59 8.27
C LYS A 186 -6.03 -9.05 8.61
#